data_AF-A0A9D3ABW8-F1
#
_entry.id   AF-A0A9D3ABW8-F1
#
_cell.length_a   1.000
_cell.length_b   1.000
_cell.length_c   1.000
_cell.angle_alpha   90.00
_cell.angle_beta   90.00
_cell.angle_gamma   90.00
#
_symmetry.space_group_name_H-M   'P 1'
#
loop_
_entity.id
_entity.type
_entity.pdbx_description
1 polymer ?
#
loop_
_entity_poly.entity_id
_entity_poly.type
_entity_poly.pdbx_seq_one_letter_code
_entity_poly.pdbx_strand_id
1 'polypeptide(L)'
;MNRILPRMAPALAAAQLMRVRSAGVAFPVALGALIALAGAAASAVAGVPWTRVASVAFMPLYSLAVGMDAVALLSGDALVELHGSTPVGVRAVQTTRLVLLALAAAVGALVMFAPLHALGVVYGDIGWASALSPVGGVVALALAAYAAVAVLESPRAAAFCVVFAWMALSFFWDPNLAGDPVLQRAVPMAVALAAAAGAWLSLGSPERACAKAVGAR
;
A
#
# COMPACT_ATOMS: atom_id res chain seq x y z
N MET A 1 -32.31 -0.97 -10.85
CA MET A 1 -31.08 -1.58 -10.28
C MET A 1 -30.16 -0.60 -9.52
N ASN A 2 -30.24 0.72 -9.68
CA ASN A 2 -29.31 1.68 -9.04
C ASN A 2 -29.43 1.91 -7.52
N ARG A 3 -30.47 1.42 -6.84
CA ARG A 3 -30.64 1.61 -5.37
C ARG A 3 -30.05 0.47 -4.51
N ILE A 4 -29.58 -0.62 -5.12
CA ILE A 4 -29.11 -1.81 -4.40
C ILE A 4 -27.60 -1.73 -4.09
N LEU A 5 -26.81 -1.12 -4.99
CA LEU A 5 -25.37 -0.92 -4.86
C LEU A 5 -24.90 -0.26 -3.54
N PRO A 6 -25.51 0.86 -3.06
CA PRO A 6 -25.02 1.51 -1.84
C PRO A 6 -25.25 0.68 -0.56
N ARG A 7 -26.22 -0.23 -0.55
CA ARG A 7 -26.45 -1.14 0.59
C ARG A 7 -25.50 -2.34 0.60
N MET A 8 -24.95 -2.72 -0.55
CA MET A 8 -24.01 -3.84 -0.67
C MET A 8 -22.57 -3.46 -0.32
N ALA A 9 -22.18 -2.19 -0.50
CA ALA A 9 -20.84 -1.69 -0.16
C ALA A 9 -20.41 -1.95 1.30
N PRO A 10 -21.21 -1.64 2.34
CA PRO A 10 -20.81 -1.92 3.73
C PRO A 10 -20.74 -3.42 4.02
N ALA A 11 -21.63 -4.23 3.45
CA ALA A 11 -21.60 -5.69 3.61
C ALA A 11 -20.37 -6.32 2.95
N LEU A 12 -19.99 -5.84 1.77
CA LEU A 12 -18.77 -6.25 1.09
C LEU A 12 -17.53 -5.86 1.90
N ALA A 13 -17.48 -4.61 2.39
CA ALA A 13 -16.38 -4.14 3.23
C ALA A 13 -16.24 -4.97 4.50
N ALA A 14 -17.33 -5.26 5.20
CA ALA A 14 -17.32 -6.12 6.38
C ALA A 14 -16.85 -7.55 6.06
N ALA A 15 -17.33 -8.14 4.97
CA ALA A 15 -16.93 -9.48 4.55
C ALA A 15 -15.43 -9.53 4.17
N GLN A 16 -14.94 -8.54 3.43
CA GLN A 16 -13.52 -8.48 3.09
C GLN A 16 -12.67 -8.20 4.33
N LEU A 17 -13.09 -7.29 5.22
CA LEU A 17 -12.39 -7.02 6.46
C LEU A 17 -12.18 -8.29 7.28
N MET A 18 -13.21 -9.12 7.43
CA MET A 18 -13.09 -10.40 8.16
C MET A 18 -12.09 -11.37 7.51
N ARG A 19 -11.99 -11.37 6.17
CA ARG A 19 -11.04 -12.21 5.43
C ARG A 19 -9.62 -11.67 5.49
N VAL A 20 -9.46 -10.35 5.43
CA VAL A 20 -8.16 -9.69 5.32
C VAL A 20 -7.63 -9.14 6.65
N ARG A 21 -8.35 -9.29 7.76
CA ARG A 21 -8.03 -8.65 9.06
C ARG A 21 -6.59 -8.86 9.54
N SER A 22 -5.98 -10.02 9.27
CA SER A 22 -4.62 -10.32 9.71
C SER A 22 -3.59 -9.63 8.81
N ALA A 23 -3.52 -10.05 7.55
CA ALA A 23 -2.59 -9.52 6.56
C ALA A 23 -2.93 -8.06 6.22
N GLY A 24 -4.13 -7.79 5.71
CA GLY A 24 -4.53 -6.46 5.24
C GLY A 24 -4.81 -5.40 6.31
N VAL A 25 -4.81 -5.72 7.61
CA VAL A 25 -5.08 -4.71 8.67
C VAL A 25 -4.12 -4.79 9.85
N ALA A 26 -4.03 -5.94 10.51
CA ALA A 26 -3.22 -6.07 11.71
C ALA A 26 -1.72 -5.94 11.40
N PHE A 27 -1.24 -6.53 10.30
CA PHE A 27 0.17 -6.52 9.95
C PHE A 27 0.73 -5.10 9.71
N PRO A 28 0.14 -4.23 8.85
CA PRO A 28 0.66 -2.88 8.66
C PRO A 28 0.69 -2.06 9.95
N VAL A 29 -0.37 -2.14 10.76
CA VAL A 29 -0.46 -1.39 12.03
C VAL A 29 0.56 -1.90 13.04
N ALA A 30 0.69 -3.23 13.20
CA ALA A 30 1.65 -3.84 14.11
C ALA A 30 3.09 -3.52 13.69
N LEU A 31 3.39 -3.57 12.38
CA LEU A 31 4.71 -3.23 11.87
C LEU A 31 5.05 -1.76 12.13
N GLY A 32 4.10 -0.84 11.91
CA GLY A 32 4.29 0.58 12.23
C GLY A 32 4.56 0.81 13.72
N ALA A 33 3.83 0.13 14.60
CA ALA A 33 4.05 0.19 16.05
C ALA A 33 5.42 -0.38 16.46
N LEU A 34 5.84 -1.50 15.86
CA LEU A 34 7.16 -2.10 16.11
C LEU A 34 8.30 -1.15 15.71
N ILE A 35 8.19 -0.50 14.55
CA ILE A 35 9.18 0.48 14.10
C ILE A 35 9.22 1.70 15.04
N ALA A 36 8.07 2.19 15.49
CA ALA A 36 8.01 3.26 16.49
C ALA A 36 8.72 2.88 17.80
N LEU A 37 8.44 1.68 18.34
CA LEU A 37 9.06 1.19 19.56
C LEU A 37 10.57 1.01 19.40
N ALA A 38 11.00 0.42 18.28
CA ALA A 38 12.42 0.22 17.98
C ALA A 38 13.15 1.56 17.83
N GLY A 39 12.56 2.53 17.14
CA GLY A 39 13.13 3.87 16.97
C GLY A 39 13.18 4.65 18.30
N ALA A 40 12.14 4.56 19.14
CA ALA A 40 12.13 5.16 20.46
C ALA A 40 13.22 4.55 21.36
N ALA A 41 13.33 3.23 21.40
CA ALA A 41 14.38 2.53 22.14
C ALA A 41 15.79 2.89 21.64
N ALA A 42 16.00 2.93 20.32
CA ALA A 42 17.26 3.33 19.72
C ALA A 42 17.63 4.78 20.08
N SER A 43 16.65 5.70 20.12
CA SER A 43 16.86 7.09 20.52
C SER A 43 17.29 7.24 21.98
N ALA A 44 16.78 6.37 22.85
CA ALA A 44 17.15 6.34 24.27
C ALA A 44 18.57 5.78 24.48
N VAL A 45 19.01 4.82 23.65
CA VAL A 45 20.32 4.15 23.80
C VAL A 45 21.44 4.87 23.06
N ALA A 46 21.22 5.22 21.79
CA ALA A 46 22.25 5.77 20.90
C ALA A 46 22.14 7.29 20.70
N GLY A 47 21.05 7.91 21.17
CA GLY A 47 20.76 9.33 20.99
C GLY A 47 20.08 9.66 19.66
N VAL A 48 19.28 10.73 19.68
CA VAL A 48 18.45 11.19 18.56
C VAL A 48 19.22 11.38 17.24
N PRO A 49 20.45 11.95 17.21
CA PRO A 49 21.18 12.15 15.94
C PRO A 49 21.47 10.84 15.20
N TRP A 50 21.94 9.81 15.91
CA TRP A 50 22.25 8.51 15.29
C TRP A 50 21.00 7.75 14.88
N THR A 51 19.94 7.83 15.70
CA THR A 51 18.64 7.24 15.35
C THR A 51 18.01 7.91 14.13
N ARG A 52 18.20 9.23 13.96
CA ARG A 52 17.74 9.96 12.77
C ARG A 52 18.41 9.43 11.51
N VAL A 53 19.74 9.25 11.52
CA VAL A 53 20.49 8.69 10.37
C VAL A 53 19.98 7.27 10.04
N ALA A 54 19.84 6.41 11.06
CA ALA A 54 19.31 5.07 10.86
C ALA A 54 17.87 5.08 10.30
N SER A 55 17.02 5.99 10.81
CA SER A 55 15.63 6.10 10.36
C SER A 55 15.53 6.51 8.89
N VAL A 56 16.39 7.40 8.40
CA VAL A 56 16.43 7.74 6.97
C VAL A 56 16.71 6.52 6.09
N ALA A 57 17.61 5.63 6.52
CA ALA A 57 17.96 4.42 5.76
C ALA A 57 16.87 3.33 5.81
N PHE A 58 16.20 3.16 6.95
CA PHE A 58 15.33 2.00 7.19
C PHE A 58 13.83 2.29 7.13
N MET A 59 13.39 3.52 7.35
CA MET A 59 11.97 3.86 7.36
C MET A 59 11.26 3.60 6.01
N PRO A 60 11.90 3.71 4.83
CA PRO A 60 11.31 3.26 3.56
C PRO A 60 10.99 1.76 3.52
N LEU A 61 11.56 0.92 4.38
CA LEU A 61 11.24 -0.52 4.42
C LEU A 61 9.80 -0.78 4.87
N TYR A 62 9.20 0.15 5.62
CA TYR A 62 7.79 0.05 5.98
C TYR A 62 6.88 0.05 4.74
N SER A 63 7.13 0.96 3.79
CA SER A 63 6.33 1.02 2.56
C SER A 63 6.58 -0.18 1.66
N LEU A 64 7.81 -0.70 1.60
CA LEU A 64 8.11 -1.96 0.92
C LEU A 64 7.33 -3.12 1.50
N ALA A 65 7.34 -3.28 2.83
CA ALA A 65 6.62 -4.35 3.51
C ALA A 65 5.12 -4.30 3.22
N VAL A 66 4.52 -3.11 3.23
CA VAL A 66 3.11 -2.90 2.85
C VAL A 66 2.87 -3.23 1.37
N GLY A 67 3.77 -2.83 0.47
CA GLY A 67 3.66 -3.18 -0.96
C GLY A 67 3.71 -4.69 -1.18
N MET A 68 4.58 -5.40 -0.45
CA MET A 68 4.68 -6.86 -0.52
C MET A 68 3.46 -7.55 0.09
N ASP A 69 2.92 -7.02 1.18
CA ASP A 69 1.65 -7.47 1.77
C ASP A 69 0.49 -7.25 0.79
N ALA A 70 0.46 -6.12 0.07
CA ALA A 70 -0.51 -5.88 -0.99
C ALA A 70 -0.42 -6.93 -2.10
N VAL A 71 0.78 -7.31 -2.55
CA VAL A 71 0.96 -8.39 -3.53
C VAL A 71 0.41 -9.70 -3.01
N ALA A 72 0.74 -10.08 -1.77
CA ALA A 72 0.25 -11.32 -1.16
C ALA A 72 -1.29 -11.33 -1.04
N LEU A 73 -1.87 -10.20 -0.60
CA LEU A 73 -3.30 -10.04 -0.40
C LEU A 73 -4.11 -10.08 -1.70
N LEU A 74 -3.59 -9.44 -2.74
CA LEU A 74 -4.29 -9.30 -4.02
C LEU A 74 -4.06 -10.50 -4.94
N SER A 75 -2.96 -11.24 -4.77
CA SER A 75 -2.69 -12.46 -5.56
C SER A 75 -3.33 -13.73 -4.99
N GLY A 76 -3.78 -13.70 -3.73
CA GLY A 76 -4.01 -14.90 -2.93
C GLY A 76 -5.32 -15.68 -3.11
N ASP A 77 -6.24 -15.32 -4.02
CA ASP A 77 -7.59 -15.93 -3.98
C ASP A 77 -8.35 -15.96 -5.33
N ALA A 78 -7.88 -16.75 -6.30
CA ALA A 78 -8.54 -16.90 -7.60
C ALA A 78 -9.85 -17.73 -7.55
N LEU A 79 -10.03 -18.60 -6.56
CA LEU A 79 -11.15 -19.55 -6.48
C LEU A 79 -12.45 -18.94 -5.93
N VAL A 80 -12.35 -17.89 -5.12
CA VAL A 80 -13.53 -17.14 -4.62
C VAL A 80 -14.08 -16.18 -5.69
N GLU A 81 -13.27 -15.81 -6.68
CA GLU A 81 -13.55 -14.79 -7.70
C GLU A 81 -14.30 -15.31 -8.93
N LEU A 82 -14.45 -16.64 -9.09
CA LEU A 82 -15.07 -17.30 -10.25
C LEU A 82 -16.49 -17.84 -9.99
N HIS A 83 -17.07 -17.63 -8.81
CA HIS A 83 -18.45 -18.05 -8.58
C HIS A 83 -19.41 -17.15 -9.38
N GLY A 84 -19.95 -17.67 -10.49
CA GLY A 84 -21.01 -17.02 -11.26
C GLY A 84 -22.29 -16.70 -10.45
N SER A 85 -22.36 -17.13 -9.19
CA SER A 85 -23.44 -16.83 -8.24
C SER A 85 -23.14 -15.69 -7.25
N THR A 86 -21.92 -15.13 -7.21
CA THR A 86 -21.64 -13.99 -6.32
C THR A 86 -22.14 -12.68 -6.93
N PRO A 87 -22.96 -11.88 -6.21
CA PRO A 87 -23.52 -10.63 -6.73
C PRO A 87 -22.49 -9.51 -6.92
N VAL A 88 -21.20 -9.76 -6.64
CA VAL A 88 -20.12 -8.77 -6.63
C VAL A 88 -18.97 -9.28 -7.50
N GLY A 89 -18.58 -8.51 -8.52
CA GLY A 89 -17.49 -8.88 -9.42
C GLY A 89 -16.09 -8.68 -8.83
N VAL A 90 -15.10 -9.35 -9.43
CA VAL A 90 -13.66 -9.34 -9.08
C VAL A 90 -13.13 -7.94 -8.83
N ARG A 91 -13.44 -7.00 -9.73
CA ARG A 91 -13.05 -5.60 -9.62
C ARG A 91 -13.41 -5.00 -8.27
N ALA A 92 -14.65 -5.20 -7.81
CA ALA A 92 -15.13 -4.62 -6.55
C ALA A 92 -14.48 -5.28 -5.32
N VAL A 93 -14.21 -6.60 -5.39
CA VAL A 93 -13.51 -7.32 -4.32
C VAL A 93 -12.08 -6.82 -4.17
N GLN A 94 -11.31 -6.80 -5.26
CA GLN A 94 -9.91 -6.38 -5.24
C GLN A 94 -9.76 -4.91 -4.84
N THR A 95 -10.62 -4.02 -5.33
CA THR A 95 -10.61 -2.61 -4.88
C THR A 95 -10.92 -2.49 -3.40
N THR A 96 -11.85 -3.28 -2.88
CA THR A 96 -12.21 -3.22 -1.45
C THR A 96 -11.03 -3.69 -0.59
N ARG A 97 -10.37 -4.78 -0.97
CA ARG A 97 -9.16 -5.27 -0.30
C ARG A 97 -8.03 -4.23 -0.32
N LEU A 98 -7.79 -3.62 -1.48
CA LEU A 98 -6.81 -2.54 -1.62
C LEU A 98 -7.12 -1.35 -0.71
N VAL A 99 -8.38 -0.89 -0.69
CA VAL A 99 -8.79 0.27 0.13
C VAL A 99 -8.61 -0.04 1.62
N LEU A 100 -9.04 -1.22 2.08
CA LEU A 100 -8.87 -1.63 3.47
C LEU A 100 -7.38 -1.66 3.87
N LEU A 101 -6.53 -2.25 3.03
CA LEU A 101 -5.09 -2.28 3.23
C LEU A 101 -4.48 -0.88 3.24
N ALA A 102 -4.80 -0.04 2.26
CA ALA A 102 -4.25 1.31 2.16
C ALA A 102 -4.62 2.17 3.39
N LEU A 103 -5.85 2.04 3.90
CA LEU A 103 -6.28 2.72 5.12
C LEU A 103 -5.51 2.19 6.35
N ALA A 104 -5.41 0.88 6.52
CA ALA A 104 -4.68 0.30 7.64
C ALA A 104 -3.18 0.64 7.61
N ALA A 105 -2.58 0.61 6.42
CA ALA A 105 -1.20 0.97 6.21
C ALA A 105 -0.93 2.46 6.45
N ALA A 106 -1.87 3.35 6.07
CA ALA A 106 -1.80 4.76 6.40
C ALA A 106 -1.90 4.99 7.92
N VAL A 107 -2.77 4.26 8.62
CA VAL A 107 -2.80 4.28 10.10
C VAL A 107 -1.48 3.79 10.68
N GLY A 108 -0.93 2.67 10.21
CA GLY A 108 0.37 2.18 10.65
C GLY A 108 1.52 3.16 10.36
N ALA A 109 1.49 3.86 9.22
CA ALA A 109 2.44 4.92 8.89
C ALA A 109 2.38 6.07 9.91
N LEU A 110 1.17 6.48 10.31
CA LEU A 110 0.97 7.53 11.31
C LEU A 110 1.37 7.08 12.72
N VAL A 111 1.05 5.83 13.09
CA VAL A 111 1.49 5.21 14.35
C VAL A 111 3.01 5.14 14.43
N MET A 112 3.68 4.86 13.32
CA MET A 112 5.14 4.93 13.21
C MET A 112 5.66 6.37 13.31
N PHE A 113 5.08 7.28 12.51
CA PHE A 113 5.56 8.65 12.34
C PHE A 113 5.40 9.51 13.58
N ALA A 114 4.21 9.55 14.18
CA ALA A 114 3.88 10.48 15.27
C ALA A 114 4.86 10.44 16.47
N PRO A 115 5.18 9.27 17.05
CA PRO A 115 6.11 9.21 18.17
C PRO A 115 7.54 9.57 17.77
N LEU A 116 8.01 9.12 16.60
CA LEU A 116 9.37 9.41 16.12
C LEU A 116 9.54 10.89 15.77
N HIS A 117 8.49 11.53 15.24
CA HIS A 117 8.46 12.96 15.00
C HIS A 117 8.48 13.75 16.31
N ALA A 118 7.69 13.34 17.31
CA ALA A 118 7.69 13.96 18.64
C ALA A 118 9.05 13.87 19.35
N LEU A 119 9.82 12.80 19.10
CA LEU A 119 11.19 12.63 19.59
C LEU A 119 12.24 13.39 18.76
N GLY A 120 11.84 14.10 17.70
CA GLY A 120 12.76 14.77 16.79
C GLY A 120 13.63 13.82 15.96
N VAL A 121 13.29 12.54 15.89
CA VAL A 121 14.03 11.53 15.13
C VAL A 121 13.79 11.69 13.63
N VAL A 122 12.60 12.17 13.22
CA VAL A 122 12.16 12.15 11.83
C VAL A 122 11.59 13.50 11.37
N TYR A 123 12.11 14.00 10.23
CA TYR A 123 11.62 15.14 9.43
C TYR A 123 11.21 16.39 10.24
N GLY A 124 12.16 16.98 10.99
CA GLY A 124 11.91 18.13 11.87
C GLY A 124 11.64 19.46 11.15
N ASP A 125 11.92 19.52 9.84
CA ASP A 125 12.14 20.79 9.14
C ASP A 125 10.83 21.39 8.57
N ILE A 126 9.83 20.53 8.33
CA ILE A 126 8.52 20.90 7.75
C ILE A 126 7.33 20.45 8.62
N GLY A 127 7.60 20.06 9.87
CA GLY A 127 6.58 19.64 10.84
C GLY A 127 5.72 18.44 10.36
N TRP A 128 4.44 18.43 10.72
CA TRP A 128 3.50 17.35 10.40
C TRP A 128 3.24 17.16 8.89
N ALA A 129 3.56 18.15 8.04
CA ALA A 129 3.50 17.98 6.59
C ALA A 129 4.46 16.89 6.08
N SER A 130 5.47 16.53 6.87
CA SER A 130 6.36 15.41 6.58
C SER A 130 5.69 14.03 6.69
N ALA A 131 4.56 13.91 7.38
CA ALA A 131 3.77 12.67 7.46
C ALA A 131 3.28 12.19 6.07
N LEU A 132 3.18 13.10 5.10
CA LEU A 132 2.85 12.76 3.71
C LEU A 132 3.90 11.84 3.06
N SER A 133 5.14 11.80 3.56
CA SER A 133 6.17 10.89 3.04
C SER A 133 5.85 9.43 3.38
N PRO A 134 5.76 9.00 4.65
CA PRO A 134 5.42 7.61 4.97
C PRO A 134 4.01 7.21 4.52
N VAL A 135 3.02 8.11 4.59
CA VAL A 135 1.66 7.84 4.12
C VAL A 135 1.60 7.75 2.59
N GLY A 136 2.28 8.66 1.88
CA GLY A 136 2.38 8.61 0.43
C GLY A 136 3.11 7.35 -0.04
N GLY A 137 4.14 6.92 0.68
CA GLY A 137 4.88 5.69 0.43
C GLY A 137 4.03 4.45 0.41
N VAL A 138 3.26 4.23 1.47
CA VAL A 138 2.39 3.05 1.55
C VAL A 138 1.29 3.07 0.51
N VAL A 139 0.69 4.23 0.24
CA VAL A 139 -0.38 4.35 -0.75
C VAL A 139 0.16 4.12 -2.16
N ALA A 140 1.29 4.71 -2.52
CA ALA A 140 1.89 4.54 -3.85
C ALA A 140 2.28 3.08 -4.11
N LEU A 141 2.90 2.39 -3.13
CA LEU A 141 3.27 0.99 -3.30
C LEU A 141 2.08 0.04 -3.27
N ALA A 142 1.02 0.33 -2.51
CA ALA A 142 -0.22 -0.43 -2.58
C ALA A 142 -0.89 -0.30 -3.96
N LEU A 143 -0.91 0.91 -4.53
CA LEU A 143 -1.42 1.16 -5.89
C LEU A 143 -0.55 0.48 -6.96
N ALA A 144 0.77 0.52 -6.81
CA ALA A 144 1.70 -0.17 -7.70
C ALA A 144 1.51 -1.68 -7.64
N ALA A 145 1.34 -2.25 -6.45
CA ALA A 145 1.02 -3.67 -6.25
C ALA A 145 -0.30 -4.04 -6.91
N TYR A 146 -1.34 -3.22 -6.76
CA TYR A 146 -2.63 -3.44 -7.41
C TYR A 146 -2.51 -3.45 -8.94
N ALA A 147 -1.80 -2.47 -9.52
CA ALA A 147 -1.57 -2.43 -10.95
C ALA A 147 -0.75 -3.64 -11.43
N ALA A 148 0.30 -3.99 -10.69
CA ALA A 148 1.17 -5.11 -10.99
C ALA A 148 0.40 -6.44 -10.95
N VAL A 149 -0.38 -6.70 -9.90
CA VAL A 149 -1.17 -7.96 -9.78
C VAL A 149 -2.29 -8.04 -10.83
N ALA A 150 -2.91 -6.92 -11.20
CA ALA A 150 -3.96 -6.90 -12.22
C ALA A 150 -3.44 -7.14 -13.64
N VAL A 151 -2.16 -6.86 -13.89
CA VAL A 151 -1.54 -6.98 -15.22
C VAL A 151 -0.66 -8.23 -15.31
N LEU A 152 0.07 -8.54 -14.24
CA LEU A 152 1.04 -9.62 -14.18
C LEU A 152 0.37 -10.84 -13.56
N GLU A 153 0.22 -11.88 -14.37
CA GLU A 153 -0.39 -13.16 -13.96
C GLU A 153 0.52 -14.00 -13.06
N SER A 154 1.49 -13.38 -12.40
CA SER A 154 2.49 -14.03 -11.55
C SER A 154 2.75 -13.19 -10.30
N PRO A 155 2.54 -13.75 -9.08
CA PRO A 155 2.82 -13.04 -7.84
C PRO A 155 4.31 -12.70 -7.71
N ARG A 156 5.20 -13.51 -8.28
CA ARG A 156 6.64 -13.24 -8.30
C ARG A 156 6.96 -12.04 -9.18
N ALA A 157 6.36 -11.93 -10.36
CA ALA A 157 6.56 -10.78 -11.23
C ALA A 157 6.01 -9.50 -10.60
N ALA A 158 4.83 -9.58 -9.97
CA ALA A 158 4.25 -8.46 -9.24
C ALA A 158 5.15 -8.00 -8.07
N ALA A 159 5.71 -8.94 -7.30
CA ALA A 159 6.69 -8.63 -6.26
C ALA A 159 7.92 -7.90 -6.82
N PHE A 160 8.49 -8.36 -7.94
CA PHE A 160 9.61 -7.67 -8.58
C PHE A 160 9.26 -6.24 -8.99
N CYS A 161 8.06 -6.00 -9.54
CA CYS A 161 7.62 -4.66 -9.88
C CYS A 161 7.45 -3.76 -8.65
N VAL A 162 6.96 -4.29 -7.53
CA VAL A 162 6.85 -3.55 -6.27
C VAL A 162 8.23 -3.21 -5.69
N VAL A 163 9.16 -4.16 -5.69
CA VAL A 163 10.54 -3.90 -5.24
C VAL A 163 11.21 -2.86 -6.13
N PHE A 164 11.03 -2.94 -7.46
CA PHE A 164 11.55 -1.96 -8.40
C PHE A 164 10.93 -0.58 -8.18
N ALA A 165 9.61 -0.50 -8.02
CA ALA A 165 8.91 0.75 -7.70
C ALA A 165 9.42 1.33 -6.37
N TRP A 166 9.62 0.50 -5.34
CA TRP A 166 10.17 0.92 -4.06
C TRP A 166 11.61 1.46 -4.20
N MET A 167 12.47 0.79 -4.97
CA MET A 167 13.82 1.28 -5.25
C MET A 167 13.78 2.63 -5.93
N ALA A 168 12.97 2.78 -6.98
CA ALA A 168 12.80 4.06 -7.68
C ALA A 168 12.31 5.15 -6.72
N LEU A 169 11.24 4.89 -5.96
CA LEU A 169 10.68 5.81 -4.98
C LEU A 169 11.71 6.22 -3.91
N SER A 170 12.58 5.31 -3.49
CA SER A 170 13.64 5.62 -2.51
C SER A 170 14.63 6.66 -3.02
N PHE A 171 14.87 6.72 -4.33
CA PHE A 171 15.69 7.78 -4.95
C PHE A 171 14.93 9.10 -5.14
N PHE A 172 13.61 9.06 -5.32
CA PHE A 172 12.77 10.25 -5.52
C PHE A 172 12.30 10.92 -4.21
N TRP A 173 12.22 10.16 -3.10
CA TRP A 173 11.76 10.64 -1.80
C TRP A 173 12.86 10.97 -0.80
N ASP A 174 14.13 10.99 -1.22
CA ASP A 174 15.17 11.57 -0.38
C ASP A 174 14.95 13.09 -0.26
N PRO A 175 14.62 13.60 0.95
CA PRO A 175 14.45 15.03 1.17
C PRO A 175 15.75 15.81 0.94
N ASN A 176 16.92 15.14 0.88
CA ASN A 176 18.20 15.77 0.59
C ASN A 176 18.47 15.93 -0.92
N LEU A 177 17.66 15.31 -1.80
CA LEU A 177 17.91 15.28 -3.26
C LEU A 177 17.09 16.28 -4.10
N ALA A 178 16.02 16.92 -3.62
CA ALA A 178 15.31 17.92 -4.43
C ALA A 178 14.63 19.06 -3.66
N GLY A 179 14.56 20.22 -4.33
CA GLY A 179 14.11 21.50 -3.77
C GLY A 179 12.59 21.69 -3.60
N ASP A 180 11.73 20.80 -4.11
CA ASP A 180 10.27 20.86 -3.89
C ASP A 180 9.69 19.52 -3.38
N PRO A 181 9.39 19.41 -2.08
CA PRO A 181 8.85 18.19 -1.47
C PRO A 181 7.44 17.84 -1.95
N VAL A 182 6.68 18.79 -2.53
CA VAL A 182 5.34 18.53 -3.09
C VAL A 182 5.47 17.78 -4.41
N LEU A 183 6.35 18.24 -5.32
CA LEU A 183 6.57 17.57 -6.60
C LEU A 183 7.19 16.18 -6.45
N GLN A 184 8.14 16.02 -5.51
CA GLN A 184 8.70 14.70 -5.17
C GLN A 184 7.62 13.68 -4.73
N ARG A 185 6.54 14.15 -4.11
CA ARG A 185 5.46 13.29 -3.57
C ARG A 185 4.30 13.12 -4.53
N ALA A 186 3.92 14.18 -5.25
CA ALA A 186 2.76 14.18 -6.13
C ALA A 186 3.01 13.38 -7.41
N VAL A 187 4.22 13.45 -8.00
CA VAL A 187 4.51 12.78 -9.27
C VAL A 187 4.42 11.26 -9.16
N PRO A 188 5.09 10.59 -8.21
CA PRO A 188 4.99 9.13 -8.13
C PRO A 188 3.58 8.66 -7.73
N MET A 189 2.87 9.46 -6.92
CA MET A 189 1.47 9.19 -6.57
C MET A 189 0.56 9.26 -7.80
N ALA A 190 0.72 10.27 -8.65
CA ALA A 190 -0.05 10.42 -9.88
C ALA A 190 0.21 9.27 -10.86
N VAL A 191 1.47 8.85 -11.01
CA VAL A 191 1.83 7.67 -11.82
C VAL A 191 1.19 6.40 -11.28
N ALA A 192 1.26 6.17 -9.97
CA ALA A 192 0.65 5.00 -9.34
C ALA A 192 -0.88 4.99 -9.48
N LEU A 193 -1.53 6.15 -9.35
CA LEU A 193 -2.97 6.30 -9.57
C LEU A 193 -3.36 6.03 -11.03
N ALA A 194 -2.60 6.55 -11.99
CA ALA A 194 -2.85 6.30 -13.41
C ALA A 194 -2.73 4.81 -13.76
N ALA A 195 -1.68 4.14 -13.24
CA ALA A 195 -1.49 2.70 -13.41
C ALA A 195 -2.63 1.90 -12.75
N ALA A 196 -3.03 2.26 -11.54
CA ALA A 196 -4.14 1.62 -10.83
C ALA A 196 -5.49 1.85 -11.54
N ALA A 197 -5.72 3.02 -12.11
CA ALA A 197 -6.91 3.31 -12.91
C ALA A 197 -6.96 2.44 -14.17
N GLY A 198 -5.83 2.32 -14.90
CA GLY A 198 -5.72 1.42 -16.05
C GLY A 198 -5.97 -0.04 -15.67
N ALA A 199 -5.39 -0.50 -14.55
CA ALA A 199 -5.64 -1.83 -13.99
C ALA A 199 -7.12 -2.04 -13.63
N TRP A 200 -7.75 -1.06 -12.98
CA TRP A 200 -9.16 -1.12 -12.60
C TRP A 200 -10.09 -1.23 -13.81
N LEU A 201 -9.79 -0.51 -14.89
CA LEU A 201 -10.51 -0.62 -16.17
C LEU A 201 -10.33 -2.03 -16.76
N SER A 202 -9.11 -2.57 -16.73
CA SER A 202 -8.80 -3.90 -17.27
C SER A 202 -9.52 -5.05 -16.53
N LEU A 203 -9.74 -4.91 -15.22
CA LEU A 203 -10.47 -5.87 -14.38
C LEU A 203 -11.98 -5.87 -14.65
N GLY A 204 -12.49 -4.84 -15.33
CA GLY A 204 -13.88 -4.77 -15.77
C GLY A 204 -14.16 -5.45 -17.11
N SER A 205 -13.12 -5.91 -17.83
CA SER A 205 -13.29 -6.52 -19.16
C SER A 205 -13.72 -8.00 -19.05
N PRO A 206 -14.93 -8.37 -19.54
CA PRO A 206 -15.40 -9.74 -19.52
C PRO A 206 -14.55 -10.67 -20.40
N GLU A 207 -13.93 -10.15 -21.45
CA GLU A 207 -13.04 -10.88 -22.35
C GLU A 207 -11.79 -11.38 -21.64
N ARG A 208 -11.21 -10.56 -20.75
CA ARG A 208 -10.06 -10.93 -19.92
C ARG A 208 -10.42 -12.00 -18.89
N ALA A 209 -11.61 -11.91 -18.30
CA ALA A 209 -12.11 -12.92 -17.37
C ALA A 209 -12.32 -14.28 -18.06
N CYS A 210 -12.86 -14.28 -19.29
CA CYS A 210 -13.00 -15.49 -20.11
C CYS A 210 -11.64 -16.05 -20.55
N ALA A 211 -10.71 -15.22 -21.04
CA ALA A 211 -9.36 -15.67 -21.43
C ALA A 211 -8.63 -16.35 -20.26
N LYS A 212 -8.72 -15.76 -19.06
CA LYS A 212 -8.15 -16.31 -17.82
C LYS A 212 -8.81 -17.64 -17.41
N ALA A 213 -10.12 -17.78 -17.60
CA ALA A 213 -10.86 -19.00 -17.28
C ALA A 213 -10.62 -20.15 -18.27
N VAL A 214 -10.41 -19.83 -19.55
CA VAL A 214 -10.19 -20.80 -20.63
C VAL A 214 -8.71 -21.19 -20.75
N GLY A 215 -7.80 -20.49 -20.06
CA GLY A 215 -6.36 -20.71 -20.17
C GLY A 215 -5.81 -20.35 -21.55
N ALA A 216 -6.55 -19.56 -22.32
CA ALA A 216 -6.12 -19.03 -23.59
C ALA A 216 -5.06 -17.96 -23.31
N ARG A 217 -3.79 -18.34 -23.51
CA ARG A 217 -2.63 -17.47 -23.42
C ARG A 217 -2.44 -16.71 -24.73
#